data_AF-A0A0G4FEL9-F1
#
_entry.id   AF-A0A0G4FEL9-F1
#
_cell.length_a   1.000
_cell.length_b   1.000
_cell.length_c   1.000
_cell.angle_alpha   90.00
_cell.angle_beta   90.00
_cell.angle_gamma   90.00
#
_symmetry.space_group_name_H-M   'P 1'
#
loop_
_entity.id
_entity.type
_entity.pdbx_description
1 polymer ?
#
loop_
_entity_poly.entity_id
_entity_poly.type
_entity_poly.pdbx_seq_one_letter_code
_entity_poly.pdbx_strand_id
1 'polypeptide(L)'
;MLISLVMPLINALLRMPSLLQREHSVRKVSKRRQTVTHSTHHWSGGSSMDRRRHHMHAAVSAAAGGLFSAVLPSRAAAAATTLRDRLDSASLLVPSLFTLGPGQRMLYVPEWLFGTFTTTMRFMARDYPLGDEYVPDYLRRAAVEQKGDIHTYMQRFYGTIPDTFDNKLKTTLGQLPKSAIVPDLAFNVKAAQDSFSGYSAVDNVDWDIRNNPGRYTINFARIGPDMRPLPPRRKEVFINGIRTSDISSAQDSSNDVFVTSEFTRVVSLGVRLVTATDVETLTEYVHERDGRVVGRQRLAVYLTPNPNNREGSLFFQTGGKAVALYDYAFEMERTADRCVVTPKQVVQCIAEDI
;
A
#
# COMPACT_ATOMS: atom_id res chain seq x y z
N MET A 1 3.37 -10.82 2.56
CA MET A 1 3.72 -10.93 1.12
C MET A 1 2.86 -9.99 0.29
N LEU A 2 2.02 -9.16 0.91
CA LEU A 2 0.93 -8.49 0.21
C LEU A 2 1.20 -7.03 -0.18
N ILE A 3 2.47 -6.59 -0.12
CA ILE A 3 2.84 -5.22 -0.49
C ILE A 3 3.68 -5.17 -1.77
N SER A 4 4.04 -6.35 -2.29
CA SER A 4 4.50 -6.55 -3.66
C SER A 4 3.46 -6.17 -4.71
N LEU A 5 2.23 -5.80 -4.35
CA LEU A 5 1.11 -5.74 -5.29
C LEU A 5 0.22 -4.51 -5.12
N VAL A 6 0.66 -3.48 -4.38
CA VAL A 6 0.21 -2.10 -4.70
C VAL A 6 0.68 -1.68 -6.13
N MET A 7 1.35 -2.58 -6.86
CA MET A 7 2.10 -2.37 -8.10
C MET A 7 1.29 -1.96 -9.33
N PRO A 8 0.06 -2.42 -9.57
CA PRO A 8 -0.80 -1.86 -10.62
C PRO A 8 -1.01 -0.36 -10.41
N LEU A 9 -1.31 0.00 -9.16
CA LEU A 9 -1.43 1.38 -8.70
C LEU A 9 -0.12 2.16 -8.78
N ILE A 10 1.00 1.49 -8.55
CA ILE A 10 2.32 2.11 -8.63
C ILE A 10 2.74 2.32 -10.09
N ASN A 11 2.55 1.35 -10.98
CA ASN A 11 2.80 1.46 -12.41
C ASN A 11 2.03 2.62 -13.05
N ALA A 12 0.82 2.87 -12.59
CA ALA A 12 0.04 4.06 -12.92
C ALA A 12 0.76 5.38 -12.72
N LEU A 13 1.33 5.51 -11.53
CA LEU A 13 2.05 6.69 -11.08
C LEU A 13 3.40 6.76 -11.78
N LEU A 14 3.93 5.62 -12.24
CA LEU A 14 5.21 5.53 -12.94
C LEU A 14 5.11 5.84 -14.45
N ARG A 15 3.98 5.53 -15.10
CA ARG A 15 3.74 5.75 -16.54
C ARG A 15 3.20 7.14 -16.88
N MET A 16 3.10 8.07 -15.93
CA MET A 16 2.75 9.46 -16.25
C MET A 16 3.85 10.07 -17.13
N PRO A 17 3.55 10.42 -18.41
CA PRO A 17 4.49 11.19 -19.20
C PRO A 17 4.72 12.53 -18.52
N SER A 18 5.94 13.05 -18.62
CA SER A 18 6.34 14.40 -18.21
C SER A 18 5.57 15.47 -19.00
N LEU A 19 4.27 15.64 -18.72
CA LEU A 19 3.41 16.62 -19.39
C LEU A 19 3.81 18.07 -19.05
N LEU A 20 4.70 18.29 -18.09
CA LEU A 20 5.26 19.62 -17.80
C LEU A 20 6.37 20.05 -18.77
N GLN A 21 6.79 19.23 -19.75
CA GLN A 21 7.82 19.62 -20.72
C GLN A 21 7.25 20.08 -22.08
N ARG A 22 5.93 19.94 -22.30
CA ARG A 22 5.29 20.36 -23.58
C ARG A 22 4.67 21.76 -23.56
N GLU A 23 4.45 22.39 -22.41
CA GLU A 23 3.82 23.72 -22.36
C GLU A 23 4.79 24.91 -22.48
N HIS A 24 6.12 24.70 -22.47
CA HIS A 24 7.09 25.78 -22.59
C HIS A 24 7.72 25.99 -23.98
N SER A 25 7.29 25.26 -25.02
CA SER A 25 7.90 25.38 -26.36
C SER A 25 7.07 26.15 -27.41
N VAL A 26 5.93 26.75 -27.05
CA VAL A 26 5.12 27.54 -28.01
C VAL A 26 4.71 28.88 -27.41
N ARG A 27 5.59 29.88 -27.53
CA ARG A 27 5.29 31.31 -27.76
C ARG A 27 6.60 32.13 -27.73
N LYS A 28 7.40 32.02 -28.79
CA LYS A 28 8.24 33.16 -29.21
C LYS A 28 7.38 34.06 -30.08
N VAL A 29 6.58 34.92 -29.45
CA VAL A 29 5.95 36.06 -30.13
C VAL A 29 7.02 37.14 -30.24
N SER A 30 7.36 37.45 -31.49
CA SER A 30 8.09 38.64 -31.92
C SER A 30 7.53 39.89 -31.23
N LYS A 31 8.34 40.53 -30.38
CA LYS A 31 8.06 41.90 -29.91
C LYS A 31 9.00 42.87 -30.62
N ARG A 32 8.38 43.65 -31.51
CA ARG A 32 8.89 44.90 -32.09
C ARG A 32 9.42 45.81 -30.99
N ARG A 33 10.55 46.47 -31.29
CA ARG A 33 11.06 47.67 -30.61
C ARG A 33 9.96 48.73 -30.52
N GLN A 34 9.71 49.22 -29.32
CA GLN A 34 9.24 50.59 -29.10
C GLN A 34 10.12 51.20 -28.00
N THR A 35 10.87 52.20 -28.42
CA THR A 35 11.56 53.21 -27.62
C THR A 35 10.53 54.09 -26.93
N VAL A 36 10.57 54.19 -25.60
CA VAL A 36 10.02 55.35 -24.86
C VAL A 36 10.92 55.65 -23.66
N THR A 37 11.05 56.95 -23.46
CA THR A 37 11.94 57.79 -22.65
C THR A 37 11.76 57.72 -21.14
N HIS A 38 12.83 58.16 -20.46
CA HIS A 38 12.99 58.43 -19.03
C HIS A 38 11.83 59.15 -18.33
N SER A 39 11.58 58.75 -17.09
CA SER A 39 11.08 59.64 -16.03
C SER A 39 11.51 59.08 -14.67
N THR A 40 12.41 59.80 -14.02
CA THR A 40 12.87 59.62 -12.64
C THR A 40 11.88 60.28 -11.69
N HIS A 41 11.33 59.54 -10.73
CA HIS A 41 10.75 60.13 -9.53
C HIS A 41 11.29 59.48 -8.26
N HIS A 42 11.85 60.38 -7.46
CA HIS A 42 12.33 60.26 -6.10
C HIS A 42 11.16 60.00 -5.14
N TRP A 43 11.31 59.09 -4.17
CA TRP A 43 10.51 59.14 -2.95
C TRP A 43 11.28 58.61 -1.75
N SER A 44 11.29 59.42 -0.69
CA SER A 44 11.91 59.25 0.60
C SER A 44 10.82 59.06 1.67
N GLY A 45 11.21 58.47 2.81
CA GLY A 45 10.40 58.35 4.03
C GLY A 45 9.80 56.96 4.22
N GLY A 46 9.84 56.31 5.38
CA GLY A 46 10.14 56.79 6.72
C GLY A 46 9.07 56.32 7.70
N SER A 47 9.41 55.30 8.50
CA SER A 47 8.87 54.98 9.83
C SER A 47 7.48 54.35 10.02
N SER A 48 7.48 53.50 11.05
CA SER A 48 6.47 53.35 12.12
C SER A 48 5.63 52.07 12.13
N MET A 49 5.83 51.36 13.24
CA MET A 49 5.02 50.30 13.81
C MET A 49 3.54 50.73 13.92
N ASP A 50 2.63 49.76 13.76
CA ASP A 50 1.47 49.71 14.65
C ASP A 50 1.05 48.26 14.93
N ARG A 51 1.09 47.89 16.21
CA ARG A 51 0.53 46.65 16.77
C ARG A 51 -0.94 46.94 17.06
N ARG A 52 -1.87 46.23 16.42
CA ARG A 52 -3.24 46.15 16.94
C ARG A 52 -3.74 44.72 17.11
N ARG A 53 -4.04 44.46 18.38
CA ARG A 53 -4.81 43.35 18.93
C ARG A 53 -6.20 43.36 18.30
N HIS A 54 -6.70 42.19 17.89
CA HIS A 54 -8.13 41.98 17.73
C HIS A 54 -8.67 41.20 18.92
N HIS A 55 -9.65 41.83 19.56
CA HIS A 55 -10.42 41.35 20.69
C HIS A 55 -11.29 40.15 20.30
N MET A 56 -11.30 39.16 21.18
CA MET A 56 -12.35 38.15 21.28
C MET A 56 -13.67 38.83 21.66
N HIS A 57 -14.73 38.57 20.91
CA HIS A 57 -16.10 38.72 21.40
C HIS A 57 -16.71 37.33 21.57
N ALA A 58 -16.93 36.97 22.82
CA ALA A 58 -17.83 35.91 23.23
C ALA A 58 -19.27 36.37 22.97
N ALA A 59 -20.07 35.53 22.33
CA ALA A 59 -21.51 35.62 22.35
C ALA A 59 -22.05 34.31 22.95
N VAL A 60 -22.48 34.42 24.20
CA VAL A 60 -23.32 33.44 24.88
C VAL A 60 -24.75 33.63 24.39
N SER A 61 -25.39 32.57 23.94
CA SER A 61 -26.85 32.51 23.84
C SER A 61 -27.31 31.13 24.24
N ALA A 62 -27.98 31.09 25.38
CA ALA A 62 -28.80 29.99 25.85
C ALA A 62 -30.19 30.12 25.23
N ALA A 63 -30.80 29.00 24.83
CA ALA A 63 -32.15 28.59 25.27
C ALA A 63 -32.74 27.47 24.40
N ALA A 64 -33.63 26.73 25.06
CA ALA A 64 -34.75 25.92 24.55
C ALA A 64 -34.42 24.48 24.10
N GLY A 65 -34.65 23.57 25.05
CA GLY A 65 -34.68 22.14 24.83
C GLY A 65 -35.88 21.70 23.99
N GLY A 66 -35.59 20.87 23.00
CA GLY A 66 -36.52 19.93 22.40
C GLY A 66 -36.04 18.53 22.75
N LEU A 67 -36.87 17.76 23.44
CA LEU A 67 -36.67 16.33 23.68
C LEU A 67 -36.83 15.59 22.35
N PHE A 68 -35.79 15.57 21.53
CA PHE A 68 -35.67 14.58 20.47
C PHE A 68 -35.30 13.25 21.14
N SER A 69 -36.25 12.32 21.18
CA SER A 69 -35.93 10.91 21.36
C SER A 69 -34.99 10.52 20.23
N ALA A 70 -33.69 10.51 20.51
CA ALA A 70 -32.70 9.93 19.64
C ALA A 70 -33.04 8.43 19.55
N VAL A 71 -33.69 8.04 18.45
CA VAL A 71 -33.74 6.66 18.02
C VAL A 71 -32.29 6.28 17.76
N LEU A 72 -31.62 5.77 18.80
CA LEU A 72 -30.32 5.15 18.65
C LEU A 72 -30.53 4.04 17.63
N PRO A 73 -29.86 4.08 16.46
CA PRO A 73 -29.95 2.98 15.53
C PRO A 73 -29.57 1.73 16.30
N SER A 74 -30.53 0.80 16.36
CA SER A 74 -30.33 -0.55 16.85
C SER A 74 -28.96 -1.01 16.34
N ARG A 75 -28.04 -1.21 17.28
CA ARG A 75 -26.71 -1.74 17.05
C ARG A 75 -26.91 -3.22 16.74
N ALA A 76 -27.56 -3.52 15.61
CA ALA A 76 -27.60 -4.84 15.03
C ALA A 76 -26.16 -5.30 15.03
N ALA A 77 -25.89 -6.35 15.81
CA ALA A 77 -24.57 -6.92 15.93
C ALA A 77 -24.12 -7.24 14.51
N ALA A 78 -23.28 -6.38 13.94
CA ALA A 78 -22.64 -6.63 12.68
C ALA A 78 -21.87 -7.93 12.90
N ALA A 79 -22.43 -9.04 12.39
CA ALA A 79 -21.79 -10.34 12.46
C ALA A 79 -20.33 -10.12 12.05
N ALA A 80 -19.41 -10.55 12.90
CA ALA A 80 -17.99 -10.29 12.71
C ALA A 80 -17.59 -10.82 11.33
N THR A 81 -17.50 -9.94 10.34
CA THR A 81 -17.18 -10.29 8.96
C THR A 81 -15.81 -10.94 8.97
N THR A 82 -15.73 -12.19 8.53
CA THR A 82 -14.45 -12.91 8.47
C THR A 82 -13.53 -12.25 7.43
N LEU A 83 -12.22 -12.51 7.49
CA LEU A 83 -11.32 -12.00 6.44
C LEU A 83 -11.69 -12.56 5.07
N ARG A 84 -12.20 -13.79 5.02
CA ARG A 84 -12.67 -14.43 3.80
C ARG A 84 -13.91 -13.73 3.24
N ASP A 85 -14.89 -13.38 4.08
CA ASP A 85 -16.07 -12.64 3.61
C ASP A 85 -15.68 -11.27 3.01
N ARG A 86 -14.62 -10.64 3.51
CA ARG A 86 -14.09 -9.39 2.94
C ARG A 86 -13.49 -9.59 1.55
N LEU A 87 -12.86 -10.73 1.27
CA LEU A 87 -12.34 -11.06 -0.07
C LEU A 87 -13.44 -11.12 -1.12
N ASP A 88 -14.67 -11.45 -0.72
CA ASP A 88 -15.82 -11.57 -1.62
C ASP A 88 -16.69 -10.29 -1.64
N SER A 89 -16.55 -9.40 -0.66
CA SER A 89 -17.38 -8.18 -0.56
C SER A 89 -17.11 -7.16 -1.66
N ALA A 90 -18.15 -6.77 -2.41
CA ALA A 90 -18.10 -5.67 -3.38
C ALA A 90 -17.94 -4.28 -2.72
N SER A 91 -18.23 -4.15 -1.42
CA SER A 91 -18.09 -2.90 -0.69
C SER A 91 -17.27 -3.11 0.57
N LEU A 92 -16.06 -2.56 0.58
CA LEU A 92 -15.15 -2.62 1.72
C LEU A 92 -15.08 -1.28 2.43
N LEU A 93 -15.19 -1.31 3.75
CA LEU A 93 -14.87 -0.18 4.62
C LEU A 93 -13.41 -0.29 5.04
N VAL A 94 -12.75 0.87 5.15
CA VAL A 94 -11.39 0.99 5.67
C VAL A 94 -11.28 0.25 7.01
N PRO A 95 -10.28 -0.62 7.18
CA PRO A 95 -10.06 -1.29 8.45
C PRO A 95 -9.84 -0.26 9.56
N SER A 96 -10.68 -0.28 10.59
CA SER A 96 -10.47 0.53 11.79
C SER A 96 -9.28 0.03 12.60
N LEU A 97 -8.65 0.92 13.38
CA LEU A 97 -7.59 0.54 14.33
C LEU A 97 -8.06 -0.55 15.31
N PHE A 98 -9.34 -0.56 15.67
CA PHE A 98 -9.93 -1.60 16.54
C PHE A 98 -10.10 -2.94 15.84
N THR A 99 -10.33 -2.95 14.53
CA THR A 99 -10.44 -4.19 13.75
C THR A 99 -9.09 -4.81 13.42
N LEU A 100 -8.00 -4.04 13.43
CA LEU A 100 -6.67 -4.50 13.01
C LEU A 100 -5.91 -5.32 14.09
N GLY A 101 -6.56 -5.63 15.22
CA GLY A 101 -5.98 -6.44 16.30
C GLY A 101 -4.83 -5.73 17.04
N PRO A 102 -4.34 -6.30 18.15
CA PRO A 102 -3.24 -5.71 18.90
C PRO A 102 -1.93 -5.76 18.11
N GLY A 103 -1.58 -4.65 17.46
CA GLY A 103 -0.20 -4.20 17.25
C GLY A 103 0.75 -5.14 16.50
N GLN A 104 0.26 -6.12 15.74
CA GLN A 104 1.13 -6.99 14.95
C GLN A 104 1.84 -6.16 13.88
N ARG A 105 3.15 -5.95 14.06
CA ARG A 105 3.99 -5.12 13.18
C ARG A 105 4.56 -5.88 11.98
N MET A 106 4.34 -7.19 11.92
CA MET A 106 4.94 -8.08 10.93
C MET A 106 4.00 -9.22 10.59
N LEU A 107 3.88 -9.55 9.30
CA LEU A 107 3.10 -10.68 8.86
C LEU A 107 3.85 -11.98 9.17
N TYR A 108 3.26 -12.82 10.01
CA TYR A 108 3.67 -14.20 10.18
C TYR A 108 2.78 -15.08 9.31
N VAL A 109 3.41 -16.01 8.59
CA VAL A 109 2.72 -16.93 7.68
C VAL A 109 2.96 -18.39 8.10
N PRO A 110 2.12 -19.33 7.65
CA PRO A 110 2.32 -20.75 7.94
C PRO A 110 3.64 -21.31 7.44
N GLU A 111 4.06 -22.43 8.04
CA GLU A 111 5.35 -23.07 7.75
C GLU A 111 5.48 -23.57 6.31
N TRP A 112 4.37 -24.03 5.71
CA TRP A 112 4.34 -24.48 4.31
C TRP A 112 4.62 -23.36 3.29
N LEU A 113 4.57 -22.08 3.69
CA LEU A 113 5.03 -20.96 2.87
C LEU A 113 6.54 -20.71 2.96
N PHE A 114 7.30 -21.34 3.85
CA PHE A 114 8.76 -21.21 3.86
C PHE A 114 9.32 -21.62 2.49
N GLY A 115 10.26 -20.87 1.92
CA GLY A 115 10.89 -21.21 0.63
C GLY A 115 10.99 -20.06 -0.36
N THR A 116 11.53 -20.38 -1.54
CA THR A 116 11.44 -19.52 -2.72
C THR A 116 10.44 -20.12 -3.71
N PHE A 117 9.61 -19.28 -4.31
CA PHE A 117 8.53 -19.67 -5.22
C PHE A 117 8.61 -18.84 -6.50
N THR A 118 8.31 -19.47 -7.64
CA THR A 118 7.90 -18.77 -8.84
C THR A 118 6.41 -18.52 -8.76
N THR A 119 6.01 -17.25 -8.74
CA THR A 119 4.62 -16.85 -8.62
C THR A 119 4.11 -16.35 -9.95
N THR A 120 3.05 -16.98 -10.46
CA THR A 120 2.32 -16.55 -11.64
C THR A 120 1.01 -15.92 -11.21
N MET A 121 0.87 -14.62 -11.43
CA MET A 121 -0.27 -13.83 -11.02
C MET A 121 -1.05 -13.34 -12.23
N ARG A 122 -2.36 -13.55 -12.22
CA ARG A 122 -3.28 -13.18 -13.28
C ARG A 122 -4.26 -12.12 -12.81
N PHE A 123 -4.37 -11.03 -13.55
CA PHE A 123 -5.38 -10.00 -13.30
C PHE A 123 -6.77 -10.48 -13.73
N MET A 124 -7.71 -10.51 -12.79
CA MET A 124 -9.03 -11.10 -12.98
C MET A 124 -10.10 -10.06 -13.27
N ALA A 125 -10.12 -8.99 -12.48
CA ALA A 125 -11.13 -7.95 -12.57
C ALA A 125 -10.67 -6.66 -11.89
N ARG A 126 -11.30 -5.56 -12.30
CA ARG A 126 -11.30 -4.30 -11.57
C ARG A 126 -12.72 -3.81 -11.44
N ASP A 127 -13.04 -3.29 -10.27
CA ASP A 127 -14.34 -2.74 -9.94
C ASP A 127 -14.18 -1.38 -9.26
N TYR A 128 -15.16 -0.49 -9.48
CA TYR A 128 -15.24 0.83 -8.89
C TYR A 128 -16.57 0.96 -8.13
N PRO A 129 -16.64 0.44 -6.89
CA PRO A 129 -17.92 0.21 -6.21
C PRO A 129 -18.80 1.46 -6.01
N LEU A 130 -18.20 2.64 -6.09
CA LEU A 130 -18.87 3.93 -5.92
C LEU A 130 -19.08 4.69 -7.25
N GLY A 131 -18.55 4.18 -8.37
CA GLY A 131 -18.55 4.86 -9.66
C GLY A 131 -17.20 5.49 -10.02
N ASP A 132 -16.97 5.68 -11.32
CA ASP A 132 -15.74 6.24 -11.90
C ASP A 132 -15.39 7.62 -11.35
N GLU A 133 -16.39 8.43 -11.00
CA GLU A 133 -16.25 9.81 -10.53
C GLU A 133 -15.54 9.93 -9.17
N TYR A 134 -15.51 8.84 -8.39
CA TYR A 134 -14.83 8.74 -7.10
C TYR A 134 -13.38 8.26 -7.22
N VAL A 135 -12.98 7.79 -8.41
CA VAL A 135 -11.63 7.27 -8.67
C VAL A 135 -10.72 8.42 -9.12
N PRO A 136 -9.61 8.72 -8.40
CA PRO A 136 -8.67 9.73 -8.83
C PRO A 136 -8.07 9.47 -10.22
N ASP A 137 -7.74 10.53 -10.97
CA ASP A 137 -7.20 10.43 -12.34
C ASP A 137 -5.92 9.59 -12.43
N TYR A 138 -5.10 9.58 -11.39
CA TYR A 138 -3.90 8.75 -11.38
C TYR A 138 -4.23 7.27 -11.31
N LEU A 139 -5.31 6.88 -10.63
CA LEU A 139 -5.82 5.50 -10.60
C LEU A 139 -6.54 5.14 -11.90
N ARG A 140 -7.29 6.06 -12.51
CA ARG A 140 -7.90 5.80 -13.82
C ARG A 140 -6.86 5.63 -14.93
N ARG A 141 -5.74 6.37 -14.86
CA ARG A 141 -4.62 6.22 -15.81
C ARG A 141 -3.73 5.01 -15.51
N ALA A 142 -3.83 4.45 -14.30
CA ALA A 142 -3.24 3.17 -13.92
C ALA A 142 -3.70 1.99 -14.73
N ALA A 143 -4.95 2.11 -15.19
CA ALA A 143 -5.82 1.08 -15.70
C ALA A 143 -5.37 0.46 -17.02
N VAL A 144 -4.07 0.35 -17.26
CA VAL A 144 -3.50 -0.29 -18.44
C VAL A 144 -3.62 -1.81 -18.35
N GLU A 145 -3.75 -2.37 -17.15
CA GLU A 145 -3.98 -3.81 -16.98
C GLU A 145 -5.30 -4.23 -17.62
N GLN A 146 -5.21 -5.19 -18.52
CA GLN A 146 -6.33 -5.83 -19.18
C GLN A 146 -6.63 -7.16 -18.50
N LYS A 147 -7.92 -7.48 -18.35
CA LYS A 147 -8.34 -8.77 -17.79
C LYS A 147 -7.62 -9.91 -18.51
N GLY A 148 -6.95 -10.76 -17.73
CA GLY A 148 -6.15 -11.87 -18.23
C GLY A 148 -4.65 -11.61 -18.28
N ASP A 149 -4.19 -10.37 -18.11
CA ASP A 149 -2.77 -10.02 -17.99
C ASP A 149 -2.08 -10.90 -16.94
N ILE A 150 -0.88 -11.37 -17.26
CA ILE A 150 -0.10 -12.30 -16.44
C ILE A 150 1.24 -11.67 -16.09
N HIS A 151 1.62 -11.78 -14.82
CA HIS A 151 2.92 -11.38 -14.30
C HIS A 151 3.57 -12.56 -13.59
N THR A 152 4.84 -12.81 -13.87
CA THR A 152 5.61 -13.90 -13.26
C THR A 152 6.84 -13.34 -12.57
N TYR A 153 7.01 -13.66 -11.29
CA TYR A 153 8.13 -13.17 -10.48
C TYR A 153 8.43 -14.13 -9.33
N MET A 154 9.62 -13.96 -8.76
CA MET A 154 10.08 -14.77 -7.63
C MET A 154 9.57 -14.20 -6.31
N GLN A 155 9.19 -15.07 -5.39
CA GLN A 155 8.85 -14.73 -4.02
C GLN A 155 9.62 -15.59 -3.02
N ARG A 156 9.93 -15.01 -1.87
CA ARG A 156 10.77 -15.60 -0.84
C ARG A 156 10.14 -15.41 0.53
N PHE A 157 10.24 -16.47 1.31
CA PHE A 157 9.85 -16.52 2.71
C PHE A 157 10.91 -17.27 3.50
N TYR A 158 11.21 -16.77 4.69
CA TYR A 158 12.25 -17.35 5.53
C TYR A 158 11.84 -17.38 7.00
N GLY A 159 12.54 -18.19 7.78
CA GLY A 159 12.35 -18.32 9.21
C GLY A 159 13.01 -17.16 9.96
N THR A 160 12.28 -16.56 10.90
CA THR A 160 12.80 -15.58 11.85
C THR A 160 12.43 -16.01 13.27
N ILE A 161 13.05 -15.36 14.26
CA ILE A 161 12.65 -15.44 15.66
C ILE A 161 11.91 -14.13 15.97
N PRO A 162 10.57 -14.15 16.09
CA PRO A 162 9.79 -12.99 16.49
C PRO A 162 10.29 -12.34 17.79
N ASP A 163 10.29 -11.01 17.84
CA ASP A 163 10.62 -10.25 19.06
C ASP A 163 9.44 -10.19 20.05
N THR A 164 8.89 -11.35 20.40
CA THR A 164 7.77 -11.47 21.35
C THR A 164 8.29 -11.62 22.78
N PHE A 165 7.45 -11.26 23.76
CA PHE A 165 7.76 -11.49 25.18
C PHE A 165 8.09 -12.97 25.45
N ASP A 166 7.31 -13.89 24.88
CA ASP A 166 7.52 -15.33 25.04
C ASP A 166 8.89 -15.77 24.50
N ASN A 167 9.30 -15.28 23.33
CA ASN A 167 10.62 -15.62 22.78
C ASN A 167 11.76 -15.01 23.59
N LYS A 168 11.58 -13.79 24.12
CA LYS A 168 12.55 -13.18 25.07
C LYS A 168 12.69 -14.03 26.32
N LEU A 169 11.57 -14.41 26.93
CA LEU A 169 11.53 -15.24 28.14
C LEU A 169 12.18 -16.61 27.89
N LYS A 170 11.82 -17.29 26.79
CA LYS A 170 12.45 -18.57 26.41
C LYS A 170 13.96 -18.45 26.27
N THR A 171 14.43 -17.42 25.57
CA THR A 171 15.87 -17.16 25.38
C THR A 171 16.56 -16.91 26.72
N THR A 172 15.97 -16.11 27.61
CA THR A 172 16.49 -15.84 28.96
C THR A 172 16.54 -17.10 29.83
N LEU A 173 15.59 -18.02 29.67
CA LEU A 173 15.55 -19.31 30.38
C LEU A 173 16.41 -20.40 29.73
N GLY A 174 17.19 -20.08 28.68
CA GLY A 174 18.00 -21.07 27.96
C GLY A 174 17.19 -22.07 27.12
N GLN A 175 15.92 -21.76 26.85
CA GLN A 175 15.04 -22.57 26.00
C GLN A 175 15.12 -22.11 24.54
N LEU A 176 14.84 -23.03 23.61
CA LEU A 176 14.78 -22.71 22.19
C LEU A 176 13.58 -21.79 21.89
N PRO A 177 13.80 -20.61 21.28
CA PRO A 177 12.71 -19.72 20.91
C PRO A 177 11.88 -20.32 19.77
N LYS A 178 10.59 -19.92 19.69
CA LYS A 178 9.71 -20.35 18.60
C LYS A 178 10.04 -19.53 17.35
N SER A 179 10.33 -20.20 16.25
CA SER A 179 10.47 -19.57 14.94
C SER A 179 9.10 -19.23 14.35
N ALA A 180 9.09 -18.30 13.40
CA ALA A 180 7.94 -18.01 12.56
C ALA A 180 8.41 -17.73 11.13
N ILE A 181 7.56 -17.99 10.15
CA ILE A 181 7.88 -17.69 8.75
C ILE A 181 7.40 -16.28 8.42
N VAL A 182 8.25 -15.53 7.73
CA VAL A 182 7.98 -14.16 7.30
C VAL A 182 8.33 -13.97 5.82
N PRO A 183 7.63 -13.09 5.10
CA PRO A 183 7.99 -12.74 3.74
C PRO A 183 9.27 -11.89 3.70
N ASP A 184 10.13 -12.11 2.71
CA ASP A 184 11.22 -11.19 2.39
C ASP A 184 10.68 -9.98 1.62
N LEU A 185 10.24 -8.94 2.33
CA LEU A 185 9.61 -7.78 1.69
C LEU A 185 10.55 -7.08 0.70
N ALA A 186 11.84 -6.98 0.99
CA ALA A 186 12.78 -6.32 0.11
C ALA A 186 12.92 -7.06 -1.23
N PHE A 187 13.13 -8.38 -1.17
CA PHE A 187 13.21 -9.23 -2.35
C PHE A 187 11.88 -9.27 -3.11
N ASN A 188 10.79 -9.54 -2.41
CA ASN A 188 9.46 -9.74 -3.01
C ASN A 188 8.97 -8.46 -3.70
N VAL A 189 9.08 -7.30 -3.03
CA VAL A 189 8.57 -6.03 -3.55
C VAL A 189 9.33 -5.64 -4.82
N LYS A 190 10.66 -5.80 -4.83
CA LYS A 190 11.47 -5.56 -6.03
C LYS A 190 11.05 -6.50 -7.17
N ALA A 191 11.04 -7.81 -6.93
CA ALA A 191 10.73 -8.79 -7.97
C ALA A 191 9.35 -8.57 -8.59
N ALA A 192 8.33 -8.31 -7.76
CA ALA A 192 6.99 -8.03 -8.24
C ALA A 192 6.92 -6.69 -9.00
N GLN A 193 7.45 -5.60 -8.45
CA GLN A 193 7.43 -4.30 -9.12
C GLN A 193 8.12 -4.33 -10.49
N ASP A 194 9.25 -5.02 -10.60
CA ASP A 194 9.98 -5.17 -11.86
C ASP A 194 9.15 -5.96 -12.88
N SER A 195 8.52 -7.07 -12.46
CA SER A 195 7.64 -7.87 -13.32
C SER A 195 6.42 -7.09 -13.80
N PHE A 196 5.75 -6.35 -12.91
CA PHE A 196 4.62 -5.51 -13.29
C PHE A 196 5.05 -4.38 -14.22
N SER A 197 6.21 -3.77 -14.00
CA SER A 197 6.73 -2.70 -14.87
C SER A 197 7.21 -3.22 -16.23
N GLY A 198 7.58 -4.49 -16.33
CA GLY A 198 8.16 -5.11 -17.53
C GLY A 198 9.64 -4.79 -17.75
N TYR A 199 10.32 -4.25 -16.74
CA TYR A 199 11.75 -3.93 -16.73
C TYR A 199 12.23 -3.78 -15.27
N SER A 200 13.55 -3.69 -15.04
CA SER A 200 14.12 -3.46 -13.70
C SER A 200 13.86 -2.02 -13.20
N ALA A 201 12.62 -1.74 -12.80
CA ALA A 201 12.14 -0.44 -12.37
C ALA A 201 12.58 -0.06 -10.95
N VAL A 202 12.87 -1.04 -10.10
CA VAL A 202 13.33 -0.83 -8.73
C VAL A 202 14.84 -0.95 -8.67
N ASP A 203 15.49 0.06 -8.10
CA ASP A 203 16.91 0.01 -7.80
C ASP A 203 17.13 -0.83 -6.53
N ASN A 204 16.52 -0.41 -5.42
CA ASN A 204 16.54 -1.16 -4.18
C ASN A 204 15.26 -0.96 -3.35
N VAL A 205 15.09 -1.85 -2.37
CA VAL A 205 14.07 -1.74 -1.33
C VAL A 205 14.79 -1.74 0.02
N ASP A 206 14.75 -0.61 0.70
CA ASP A 206 15.33 -0.45 2.04
C ASP A 206 14.30 -0.87 3.09
N TRP A 207 14.54 -2.01 3.74
CA TRP A 207 13.67 -2.59 4.74
C TRP A 207 14.47 -3.11 5.93
N ASP A 208 14.29 -2.48 7.08
CA ASP A 208 14.86 -2.93 8.35
C ASP A 208 13.82 -3.71 9.16
N ILE A 209 13.82 -5.03 8.97
CA ILE A 209 12.92 -5.94 9.67
C ILE A 209 13.08 -5.88 11.21
N ARG A 210 14.23 -5.48 11.74
CA ARG A 210 14.49 -5.50 13.19
C ARG A 210 13.98 -4.22 13.84
N ASN A 211 14.37 -3.08 13.30
CA ASN A 211 14.08 -1.79 13.93
C ASN A 211 12.74 -1.20 13.47
N ASN A 212 12.33 -1.47 12.22
CA ASN A 212 11.12 -0.90 11.66
C ASN A 212 10.40 -1.86 10.69
N PRO A 213 9.92 -3.02 11.17
CA PRO A 213 9.30 -4.02 10.31
C PRO A 213 8.04 -3.53 9.58
N GLY A 214 7.37 -2.51 10.13
CA GLY A 214 6.19 -1.89 9.56
C GLY A 214 6.48 -0.78 8.55
N ARG A 215 7.73 -0.55 8.13
CA ARG A 215 8.06 0.45 7.12
C ARG A 215 9.14 -0.04 6.17
N TYR A 216 8.99 0.27 4.90
CA TYR A 216 10.09 0.13 3.95
C TYR A 216 10.04 1.23 2.89
N THR A 217 11.17 1.44 2.22
CA THR A 217 11.32 2.45 1.16
C THR A 217 11.68 1.79 -0.15
N ILE A 218 10.90 2.07 -1.20
CA ILE A 218 11.19 1.64 -2.57
C ILE A 218 11.90 2.79 -3.27
N ASN A 219 13.13 2.57 -3.72
CA ASN A 219 13.85 3.51 -4.59
C ASN A 219 13.77 3.03 -6.03
N PHE A 220 13.26 3.88 -6.91
CA PHE A 220 13.11 3.54 -8.33
C PHE A 220 14.40 3.84 -9.09
N ALA A 221 14.64 3.04 -10.13
CA ALA A 221 15.72 3.24 -11.07
C ALA A 221 15.63 4.66 -11.70
N ARG A 222 16.80 5.28 -11.86
CA ARG A 222 16.95 6.61 -12.46
C ARG A 222 17.13 6.57 -13.97
N ILE A 223 17.15 5.38 -14.56
CA ILE A 223 17.33 5.16 -15.98
C ILE A 223 16.18 4.28 -16.45
N GLY A 224 15.46 4.72 -17.47
CA GLY A 224 14.37 3.97 -18.08
C GLY A 224 14.86 2.85 -19.00
N PRO A 225 13.95 2.00 -19.49
CA PRO A 225 14.30 0.93 -20.43
C PRO A 225 14.86 1.46 -21.76
N ASP A 226 14.59 2.72 -22.11
CA ASP A 226 15.11 3.42 -23.28
C ASP A 226 16.41 4.22 -22.97
N MET A 227 17.07 3.92 -21.85
CA MET A 227 18.25 4.62 -21.33
C MET A 227 18.04 6.11 -21.03
N ARG A 228 16.81 6.61 -21.05
CA ARG A 228 16.54 8.00 -20.70
C ARG A 228 16.57 8.21 -19.19
N PRO A 229 17.10 9.34 -18.70
CA PRO A 229 17.05 9.66 -17.29
C PRO A 229 15.61 9.84 -16.85
N LEU A 230 15.24 9.14 -15.77
CA LEU A 230 13.99 9.29 -15.08
C LEU A 230 14.18 10.22 -13.88
N PRO A 231 13.19 11.07 -13.54
CA PRO A 231 13.27 11.89 -12.34
C PRO A 231 13.41 11.00 -11.10
N PRO A 232 14.11 11.45 -10.05
CA PRO A 232 14.20 10.70 -8.80
C PRO A 232 12.80 10.53 -8.22
N ARG A 233 12.46 9.29 -7.89
CA ARG A 233 11.19 8.88 -7.31
C ARG A 233 11.46 7.87 -6.22
N ARG A 234 10.77 8.01 -5.09
CA ARG A 234 10.75 7.00 -4.04
C ARG A 234 9.35 6.80 -3.49
N LYS A 235 9.09 5.65 -2.92
CA LYS A 235 7.85 5.38 -2.18
C LYS A 235 8.20 4.96 -0.78
N GLU A 236 7.54 5.59 0.19
CA GLU A 236 7.58 5.16 1.58
C GLU A 236 6.29 4.43 1.88
N VAL A 237 6.43 3.19 2.36
CA VAL A 237 5.28 2.34 2.65
C VAL A 237 5.23 2.05 4.13
N PHE A 238 4.06 2.29 4.73
CA PHE A 238 3.78 2.10 6.14
C PHE A 238 2.72 1.02 6.30
N ILE A 239 3.01 -0.03 7.05
CA ILE A 239 2.08 -1.12 7.38
C ILE A 239 1.36 -0.71 8.67
N ASN A 240 0.11 -0.26 8.50
CA ASN A 240 -0.70 0.30 9.58
C ASN A 240 -1.50 -0.77 10.32
N GLY A 241 -1.70 -1.95 9.72
CA GLY A 241 -2.24 -3.09 10.44
C GLY A 241 -2.22 -4.37 9.63
N ILE A 242 -2.22 -5.48 10.36
CA ILE A 242 -2.15 -6.82 9.81
C ILE A 242 -3.18 -7.66 10.54
N ARG A 243 -3.99 -8.40 9.79
CA ARG A 243 -4.85 -9.44 10.33
C ARG A 243 -4.56 -10.74 9.61
N THR A 244 -4.57 -11.83 10.35
CA THR A 244 -4.48 -13.17 9.81
C THR A 244 -5.64 -13.99 10.36
N SER A 245 -6.07 -14.96 9.59
CA SER A 245 -6.98 -16.01 10.05
C SER A 245 -6.54 -17.31 9.41
N ASP A 246 -6.17 -18.26 10.25
CA ASP A 246 -6.01 -19.65 9.86
C ASP A 246 -7.40 -20.26 9.80
N ILE A 247 -7.81 -20.69 8.61
CA ILE A 247 -9.04 -21.47 8.44
C ILE A 247 -8.55 -22.88 8.19
N SER A 248 -8.07 -23.53 9.24
CA SER A 248 -7.98 -24.99 9.22
C SER A 248 -9.41 -25.48 9.15
N SER A 249 -9.80 -26.05 8.00
CA SER A 249 -11.15 -26.59 7.86
C SER A 249 -11.31 -27.66 8.93
N ALA A 250 -12.21 -27.40 9.88
CA ALA A 250 -12.70 -28.47 10.72
C ALA A 250 -13.29 -29.54 9.79
N GLN A 251 -12.66 -30.70 9.81
CA GLN A 251 -13.23 -32.01 9.52
C GLN A 251 -13.28 -32.53 8.07
N ASP A 252 -13.23 -31.74 6.99
CA ASP A 252 -13.40 -32.33 5.63
C ASP A 252 -12.68 -31.67 4.44
N SER A 253 -11.99 -30.54 4.58
CA SER A 253 -11.23 -29.97 3.45
C SER A 253 -9.77 -30.42 3.52
N SER A 254 -9.28 -31.03 2.44
CA SER A 254 -7.93 -31.60 2.39
C SER A 254 -6.79 -30.59 2.33
N ASN A 255 -7.09 -29.30 2.32
CA ASN A 255 -6.16 -28.24 1.99
C ASN A 255 -6.10 -27.23 3.13
N ASP A 256 -4.90 -26.81 3.51
CA ASP A 256 -4.71 -25.76 4.52
C ASP A 256 -5.01 -24.39 3.90
N VAL A 257 -5.89 -23.61 4.53
CA VAL A 257 -6.26 -22.28 4.07
C VAL A 257 -5.76 -21.21 5.04
N PHE A 258 -5.04 -20.23 4.50
CA PHE A 258 -4.53 -19.10 5.23
C PHE A 258 -4.99 -17.80 4.59
N VAL A 259 -5.67 -16.95 5.37
CA VAL A 259 -6.17 -15.65 4.88
C VAL A 259 -5.52 -14.52 5.65
N THR A 260 -5.13 -13.47 4.93
CA THR A 260 -4.44 -12.30 5.46
C THR A 260 -5.04 -11.02 4.93
N SER A 261 -4.94 -9.96 5.73
CA SER A 261 -5.29 -8.60 5.37
C SER A 261 -4.20 -7.67 5.87
N GLU A 262 -3.49 -7.02 4.96
CA GLU A 262 -2.46 -6.01 5.27
C GLU A 262 -2.99 -4.62 4.87
N PHE A 263 -3.18 -3.72 5.84
CA PHE A 263 -3.54 -2.32 5.58
C PHE A 263 -2.29 -1.45 5.56
N THR A 264 -2.08 -0.77 4.45
CA THR A 264 -0.86 0.00 4.19
C THR A 264 -1.17 1.42 3.73
N ARG A 265 -0.27 2.36 4.06
CA ARG A 265 -0.22 3.69 3.46
C ARG A 265 1.00 3.78 2.57
N VAL A 266 0.80 4.16 1.33
CA VAL A 266 1.88 4.39 0.36
C VAL A 266 2.01 5.89 0.12
N VAL A 267 3.15 6.46 0.49
CA VAL A 267 3.51 7.85 0.22
C VAL A 267 4.48 7.88 -0.96
N SER A 268 4.00 8.33 -2.11
CA SER A 268 4.84 8.50 -3.30
C SER A 268 5.45 9.90 -3.32
N LEU A 269 6.78 9.96 -3.39
CA LEU A 269 7.57 11.18 -3.37
C LEU A 269 8.27 11.34 -4.72
N GLY A 270 7.88 12.35 -5.48
CA GLY A 270 8.54 12.78 -6.72
C GLY A 270 8.97 14.25 -6.64
N VAL A 271 9.67 14.73 -7.69
CA VAL A 271 10.30 16.06 -7.74
C VAL A 271 9.36 17.22 -7.38
N ARG A 272 8.05 17.10 -7.59
CA ARG A 272 7.04 18.13 -7.26
C ARG A 272 5.70 17.57 -6.78
N LEU A 273 5.63 16.26 -6.55
CA LEU A 273 4.38 15.59 -6.26
C LEU A 273 4.57 14.68 -5.06
N VAL A 274 3.73 14.92 -4.05
CA VAL A 274 3.55 14.03 -2.92
C VAL A 274 2.12 13.53 -2.96
N THR A 275 1.95 12.23 -3.05
CA THR A 275 0.63 11.58 -3.00
C THR A 275 0.65 10.51 -1.94
N ALA A 276 -0.45 10.40 -1.21
CA ALA A 276 -0.65 9.36 -0.21
C ALA A 276 -1.89 8.56 -0.59
N THR A 277 -1.77 7.24 -0.61
CA THR A 277 -2.87 6.34 -0.91
C THR A 277 -2.91 5.26 0.15
N ASP A 278 -4.10 5.01 0.70
CA ASP A 278 -4.32 3.92 1.64
C ASP A 278 -4.82 2.69 0.87
N VAL A 279 -4.21 1.54 1.12
CA VAL A 279 -4.50 0.29 0.41
C VAL A 279 -4.60 -0.85 1.42
N GLU A 280 -5.70 -1.59 1.38
CA GLU A 280 -5.81 -2.90 2.03
C GLU A 280 -5.57 -3.97 0.98
N THR A 281 -4.62 -4.86 1.24
CA THR A 281 -4.44 -6.06 0.43
C THR A 281 -4.95 -7.25 1.22
N LEU A 282 -5.93 -7.96 0.67
CA LEU A 282 -6.43 -9.22 1.21
C LEU A 282 -5.88 -10.36 0.36
N THR A 283 -5.34 -11.40 0.99
CA THR A 283 -4.87 -12.60 0.28
C THR A 283 -5.33 -13.87 0.96
N GLU A 284 -5.89 -14.77 0.17
CA GLU A 284 -6.15 -16.15 0.54
C GLU A 284 -5.11 -17.04 -0.15
N TYR A 285 -4.49 -17.88 0.65
CA TYR A 285 -3.56 -18.93 0.23
C TYR A 285 -4.19 -20.28 0.53
N VAL A 286 -4.07 -21.20 -0.42
CA VAL A 286 -4.53 -22.58 -0.31
C VAL A 286 -3.34 -23.47 -0.62
N HIS A 287 -2.92 -24.25 0.37
CA HIS A 287 -1.85 -25.23 0.22
C HIS A 287 -2.41 -26.50 -0.43
N GLU A 288 -1.89 -26.86 -1.60
CA GLU A 288 -2.23 -28.09 -2.29
C GLU A 288 -1.31 -29.24 -1.88
N ARG A 289 -1.80 -30.48 -1.99
CA ARG A 289 -1.07 -31.69 -1.56
C ARG A 289 0.25 -31.93 -2.28
N ASP A 290 0.42 -31.39 -3.48
CA ASP A 290 1.64 -31.48 -4.28
C ASP A 290 2.67 -30.39 -3.92
N GLY A 291 2.40 -29.59 -2.88
CA GLY A 291 3.26 -28.52 -2.42
C GLY A 291 3.13 -27.22 -3.22
N ARG A 292 2.22 -27.16 -4.20
CA ARG A 292 1.84 -25.89 -4.84
C ARG A 292 0.98 -25.08 -3.88
N VAL A 293 1.06 -23.76 -4.03
CA VAL A 293 0.16 -22.83 -3.33
C VAL A 293 -0.63 -22.08 -4.37
N VAL A 294 -1.95 -22.20 -4.33
CA VAL A 294 -2.86 -21.40 -5.17
C VAL A 294 -3.58 -20.40 -4.30
N GLY A 295 -4.08 -19.34 -4.92
CA GLY A 295 -4.78 -18.34 -4.14
C GLY A 295 -5.38 -17.22 -4.95
N ARG A 296 -5.96 -16.28 -4.21
CA ARG A 296 -6.53 -15.06 -4.75
C ARG A 296 -6.16 -13.88 -3.88
N GLN A 297 -6.04 -12.73 -4.53
CA GLN A 297 -5.70 -11.49 -3.88
C GLN A 297 -6.65 -10.38 -4.34
N ARG A 298 -7.08 -9.55 -3.38
CA ARG A 298 -7.85 -8.34 -3.63
C ARG A 298 -7.09 -7.13 -3.09
N LEU A 299 -6.96 -6.10 -3.91
CA LEU A 299 -6.48 -4.77 -3.50
C LEU A 299 -7.69 -3.85 -3.37
N ALA A 300 -7.91 -3.29 -2.19
CA ALA A 300 -8.92 -2.28 -1.94
C ALA A 300 -8.25 -0.93 -1.71
N VAL A 301 -8.56 0.05 -2.55
CA VAL A 301 -7.97 1.39 -2.51
C VAL A 301 -8.93 2.35 -1.82
N TYR A 302 -8.41 3.08 -0.83
CA TYR A 302 -9.12 4.09 -0.07
C TYR A 302 -8.53 5.47 -0.34
N LEU A 303 -9.39 6.48 -0.38
CA LEU A 303 -8.94 7.85 -0.46
C LEU A 303 -8.29 8.27 0.86
N THR A 304 -7.35 9.21 0.78
CA THR A 304 -6.75 9.83 1.97
C THR A 304 -7.27 11.26 2.14
N PRO A 305 -7.39 11.76 3.37
CA PRO A 305 -7.82 13.13 3.60
C PRO A 305 -6.75 14.11 3.09
N ASN A 306 -7.08 14.89 2.07
CA ASN A 306 -6.23 15.97 1.57
C ASN A 306 -7.05 17.24 1.34
N PRO A 307 -6.98 18.23 2.24
CA PRO A 307 -7.85 19.42 2.16
C PRO A 307 -7.59 20.30 0.93
N ASN A 308 -6.47 20.11 0.24
CA ASN A 308 -6.01 21.00 -0.82
C ASN A 308 -6.38 20.52 -2.24
N ASN A 309 -7.11 19.42 -2.38
CA ASN A 309 -7.48 18.90 -3.70
C ASN A 309 -8.89 18.26 -3.69
N ARG A 310 -9.37 17.89 -4.89
CA ARG A 310 -10.64 17.17 -5.08
C ARG A 310 -10.68 15.83 -4.34
N GLU A 311 -9.53 15.19 -4.09
CA GLU A 311 -9.47 13.92 -3.37
C GLU A 311 -9.96 14.07 -1.92
N GLY A 312 -9.66 15.19 -1.25
CA GLY A 312 -10.17 15.46 0.09
C GLY A 312 -11.68 15.63 0.16
N SER A 313 -12.31 16.28 -0.83
CA SER A 313 -13.77 16.37 -0.84
C SER A 313 -14.42 15.01 -1.12
N LEU A 314 -13.83 14.22 -2.03
CA LEU A 314 -14.27 12.85 -2.29
C LEU A 314 -14.10 11.95 -1.05
N PHE A 315 -13.01 12.08 -0.30
CA PHE A 315 -12.75 11.30 0.91
C PHE A 315 -13.91 11.35 1.92
N PHE A 316 -14.47 12.54 2.15
CA PHE A 316 -15.63 12.67 3.06
C PHE A 316 -16.90 12.08 2.47
N GLN A 317 -17.07 12.12 1.14
CA GLN A 317 -18.24 11.56 0.46
C GLN A 317 -18.24 10.03 0.42
N THR A 318 -17.05 9.40 0.33
CA THR A 318 -16.96 7.93 0.29
C THR A 318 -17.25 7.29 1.64
N GLY A 319 -17.18 8.05 2.74
CA GLY A 319 -17.42 7.53 4.09
C GLY A 319 -16.46 6.41 4.49
N GLY A 320 -15.22 6.45 3.99
CA GLY A 320 -14.21 5.42 4.24
C GLY A 320 -14.41 4.12 3.46
N LYS A 321 -15.28 4.09 2.44
CA LYS A 321 -15.41 2.96 1.52
C LYS A 321 -14.29 2.93 0.49
N ALA A 322 -13.95 1.73 0.02
CA ALA A 322 -13.03 1.53 -1.08
C ALA A 322 -13.59 2.15 -2.38
N VAL A 323 -12.76 2.90 -3.09
CA VAL A 323 -13.12 3.52 -4.39
C VAL A 323 -12.73 2.65 -5.58
N ALA A 324 -11.79 1.73 -5.39
CA ALA A 324 -11.37 0.78 -6.41
C ALA A 324 -11.00 -0.56 -5.79
N LEU A 325 -11.41 -1.64 -6.45
CA LEU A 325 -11.05 -3.02 -6.14
C LEU A 325 -10.30 -3.61 -7.35
N TYR A 326 -9.21 -4.32 -7.09
CA TYR A 326 -8.47 -5.07 -8.11
C TYR A 326 -8.32 -6.50 -7.63
N ASP A 327 -8.77 -7.45 -8.45
CA ASP A 327 -8.79 -8.87 -8.14
C ASP A 327 -7.78 -9.62 -8.99
N TYR A 328 -7.06 -10.53 -8.33
CA TYR A 328 -6.05 -11.37 -8.94
C TYR A 328 -6.20 -12.81 -8.47
N ALA A 329 -5.88 -13.74 -9.36
CA ALA A 329 -5.61 -15.13 -9.01
C ALA A 329 -4.09 -15.34 -9.10
N PHE A 330 -3.54 -16.22 -8.28
CA PHE A 330 -2.14 -16.60 -8.41
C PHE A 330 -1.91 -18.07 -8.14
N GLU A 331 -0.84 -18.59 -8.72
CA GLU A 331 -0.23 -19.86 -8.33
C GLU A 331 1.23 -19.60 -7.94
N MET A 332 1.73 -20.42 -7.02
CA MET A 332 3.10 -20.40 -6.57
C MET A 332 3.66 -21.82 -6.68
N GLU A 333 4.68 -21.95 -7.51
CA GLU A 333 5.44 -23.18 -7.64
C GLU A 333 6.76 -23.02 -6.89
N ARG A 334 7.03 -23.92 -5.95
CA ARG A 334 8.28 -23.92 -5.19
C ARG A 334 9.46 -24.15 -6.14
N THR A 335 10.51 -23.35 -6.01
CA THR A 335 11.73 -23.58 -6.79
C THR A 335 12.46 -24.83 -6.33
N ALA A 336 13.25 -25.44 -7.21
CA ALA A 336 14.03 -26.65 -6.89
C ALA A 336 14.95 -26.48 -5.67
N ASP A 337 15.39 -25.24 -5.39
CA ASP A 337 16.12 -24.92 -4.17
C ASP A 337 15.20 -24.95 -2.95
N ARG A 338 15.44 -25.91 -2.04
CA ARG A 338 14.76 -26.05 -0.74
C ARG A 338 15.33 -25.10 0.32
N CYS A 339 16.34 -24.33 -0.04
CA CYS A 339 16.97 -23.35 0.82
C CYS A 339 16.58 -21.92 0.43
N VAL A 340 16.75 -21.02 1.40
CA VAL A 340 16.45 -19.60 1.27
C VAL A 340 17.59 -18.80 1.87
N VAL A 341 18.12 -17.87 1.08
CA VAL A 341 19.06 -16.86 1.57
C VAL A 341 18.27 -15.75 2.26
N THR A 342 18.44 -15.61 3.57
CA THR A 342 17.84 -14.52 4.34
C THR A 342 18.48 -13.16 4.01
N PRO A 343 17.85 -12.03 4.36
CA PRO A 343 18.46 -10.71 4.21
C PRO A 343 19.82 -10.54 4.91
N LYS A 344 20.13 -11.40 5.89
CA LYS A 344 21.43 -11.43 6.59
C LYS A 344 22.46 -12.35 5.93
N GLN A 345 22.21 -12.80 4.70
CA GLN A 345 23.06 -13.75 3.96
C GLN A 345 23.24 -15.10 4.67
N VAL A 346 22.29 -15.49 5.53
CA VAL A 346 22.24 -16.82 6.14
C VAL A 346 21.34 -17.70 5.28
N VAL A 347 21.84 -18.88 4.91
CA VAL A 347 21.07 -19.91 4.20
C VAL A 347 20.27 -20.72 5.22
N GLN A 348 18.96 -20.85 5.00
CA GLN A 348 18.05 -21.69 5.79
C GLN A 348 17.43 -22.73 4.87
N CYS A 349 17.35 -24.00 5.29
CA CYS A 349 16.78 -25.07 4.47
C CYS A 349 15.70 -25.81 5.26
N ILE A 350 14.71 -26.35 4.54
CA ILE A 350 13.79 -27.34 5.13
C ILE A 350 14.57 -28.66 5.27
N ALA A 351 14.46 -29.34 6.42
CA ALA A 351 14.97 -30.70 6.55
C ALA A 351 14.23 -31.60 5.54
N GLU A 352 14.94 -32.52 4.89
CA GLU A 352 14.26 -33.59 4.17
C GLU A 352 13.53 -34.44 5.21
N ASP A 353 12.24 -34.70 4.97
CA ASP A 353 11.54 -35.76 5.71
C ASP A 353 12.24 -37.07 5.35
N ILE A 354 13.11 -37.55 6.25
CA ILE A 354 13.85 -38.81 6.12
C ILE A 354 12.91 -39.99 6.31
#